data_AF-A0A8X6QAA8-F1
#
_entry.id   AF-A0A8X6QAA8-F1
#
_cell.length_a   1.000
_cell.length_b   1.000
_cell.length_c   1.000
_cell.angle_alpha   90.00
_cell.angle_beta   90.00
_cell.angle_gamma   90.00
#
_symmetry.space_group_name_H-M   'P 1'
#
loop_
_entity.id
_entity.type
_entity.pdbx_description
1 polymer ?
#
loop_
_entity_poly.entity_id
_entity_poly.type
_entity_poly.pdbx_seq_one_letter_code
_entity_poly.pdbx_strand_id
1 'polypeptide(L)'
;MVKQVEMDSKHGYMDMHHERLPSRRLANHSTFASVYRRLWETGSFVVSNKGKGHSRIMPTSDTKEYVWDRFGLVPSTNTQAVAADIRVCHTTVWRVLREEYMQPFHVQMAQCLNADDYSRRLDFVRWMIQMKTINQQFHAPVIFTYEVSFTI
;
A
#
# COMPACT_ATOMS: atom_id res chain seq x y z
N MET A 1 44.44 -32.15 -11.84
CA MET A 1 45.19 -30.98 -12.36
C MET A 1 44.21 -29.85 -12.62
N VAL A 2 44.06 -28.95 -11.64
CA VAL A 2 43.28 -27.73 -11.81
C VAL A 2 44.17 -26.78 -12.61
N LYS A 3 43.79 -26.45 -13.85
CA LYS A 3 44.50 -25.43 -14.62
C LYS A 3 44.42 -24.13 -13.83
N GLN A 4 45.56 -23.62 -13.40
CA GLN A 4 45.71 -22.24 -12.92
C GLN A 4 45.50 -21.37 -14.17
N VAL A 5 44.25 -20.96 -14.42
CA VAL A 5 43.95 -20.01 -15.50
C VAL A 5 44.48 -18.67 -15.02
N GLU A 6 45.43 -18.13 -15.77
CA GLU A 6 45.94 -16.78 -15.62
C GLU A 6 44.76 -15.80 -15.75
N MET A 7 44.32 -15.26 -14.62
CA MET A 7 43.11 -14.45 -14.49
C MET A 7 43.32 -12.99 -14.95
N ASP A 8 44.44 -12.71 -15.62
CA ASP A 8 44.86 -11.36 -16.02
C ASP A 8 44.38 -10.94 -17.41
N SER A 9 43.78 -11.85 -18.19
CA SER A 9 43.21 -11.52 -19.50
C SER A 9 41.73 -11.14 -19.39
N LYS A 10 41.35 -9.98 -19.94
CA LYS A 10 39.97 -9.44 -19.98
C LYS A 10 38.93 -10.40 -20.55
N HIS A 11 39.33 -11.48 -21.22
CA HIS A 11 38.41 -12.45 -21.82
C HIS A 11 38.40 -13.80 -21.09
N GLY A 12 39.37 -14.10 -20.22
CA GLY A 12 39.48 -15.42 -19.58
C GLY A 12 38.27 -15.79 -18.72
N TYR A 13 37.63 -14.81 -18.09
CA TYR A 13 36.40 -15.02 -17.32
C TYR A 13 35.18 -15.34 -18.19
N MET A 14 35.13 -14.82 -19.42
CA MET A 14 34.06 -15.10 -20.37
C MET A 14 34.16 -16.51 -20.91
N ASP A 15 35.37 -16.92 -21.28
CA ASP A 15 35.64 -18.23 -21.86
C ASP A 15 35.29 -19.34 -20.86
N MET A 16 35.70 -19.21 -19.59
CA MET A 16 35.30 -20.14 -18.52
C MET A 16 33.78 -20.20 -18.29
N HIS A 17 33.08 -19.08 -18.45
CA HIS A 17 31.64 -19.04 -18.28
C HIS A 17 30.91 -19.66 -19.48
N HIS A 18 31.42 -19.48 -20.69
CA HIS A 18 30.92 -20.07 -21.92
C HIS A 18 31.09 -21.60 -21.91
N GLU A 19 32.24 -22.09 -21.48
CA GLU A 19 32.51 -23.53 -21.32
C GLU A 19 31.56 -24.20 -20.32
N ARG A 20 31.26 -23.51 -19.20
CA ARG A 20 30.39 -24.06 -18.14
C ARG A 20 28.90 -23.93 -18.44
N LEU A 21 28.48 -22.91 -19.20
CA LEU A 21 27.08 -22.60 -19.48
C LEU A 21 26.88 -22.18 -20.95
N PRO A 22 27.06 -23.11 -21.91
CA PRO A 22 27.14 -22.80 -23.35
C PRO A 22 25.85 -22.24 -23.95
N SER A 23 24.68 -22.50 -23.34
CA SER A 23 23.38 -22.05 -23.87
C SER A 23 22.90 -20.71 -23.27
N ARG A 24 23.71 -20.04 -22.45
CA ARG A 24 23.30 -18.82 -21.73
C ARG A 24 23.94 -17.58 -22.35
N ARG A 25 23.18 -16.50 -22.52
CA ARG A 25 23.75 -15.20 -22.91
C ARG A 25 24.70 -14.71 -21.81
N LEU A 26 25.96 -14.45 -22.18
CA LEU A 26 26.98 -13.97 -21.24
C LEU A 26 26.71 -12.51 -20.85
N ALA A 27 26.93 -12.20 -19.58
CA ALA A 27 26.98 -10.81 -19.14
C ALA A 27 28.20 -10.11 -19.76
N ASN A 28 28.22 -8.77 -19.79
CA ASN A 28 29.38 -8.03 -20.30
C ASN A 28 30.58 -8.15 -19.32
N HIS A 29 31.81 -8.01 -19.82
CA HIS A 29 33.04 -8.12 -19.04
C HIS A 29 33.06 -7.13 -17.86
N SER A 30 32.50 -5.94 -18.06
CA SER A 30 32.32 -4.94 -17.00
C SER A 30 31.47 -5.47 -15.83
N THR A 31 30.51 -6.36 -16.08
CA THR A 31 29.68 -6.97 -15.04
C THR A 31 30.51 -7.94 -14.21
N PHE A 32 31.30 -8.81 -14.83
CA PHE A 32 32.20 -9.72 -14.12
C PHE A 32 33.24 -8.98 -13.29
N ALA A 33 33.90 -7.97 -13.88
CA ALA A 33 34.85 -7.12 -13.18
C ALA A 33 34.20 -6.38 -12.00
N SER A 34 32.99 -5.84 -12.18
CA SER A 34 32.27 -5.14 -11.11
C SER A 34 31.83 -6.07 -9.97
N VAL A 35 31.43 -7.30 -10.30
CA VAL A 35 31.04 -8.32 -9.33
C VAL A 35 32.25 -8.82 -8.55
N TYR A 36 33.35 -9.14 -9.24
CA TYR A 36 34.60 -9.57 -8.63
C TYR A 36 35.15 -8.50 -7.69
N ARG A 37 35.24 -7.25 -8.17
CA ARG A 37 35.67 -6.11 -7.34
C ARG A 37 34.78 -5.94 -6.10
N ARG A 38 33.46 -6.04 -6.23
CA ARG A 38 32.55 -5.92 -5.08
C ARG A 38 32.71 -7.06 -4.08
N LEU A 39 32.93 -8.28 -4.56
CA LEU A 39 33.21 -9.42 -3.70
C LEU A 39 34.52 -9.21 -2.93
N TRP A 40 35.54 -8.68 -3.59
CA TRP A 40 36.83 -8.39 -2.96
C TRP A 40 36.74 -7.25 -1.93
N GLU A 41 36.06 -6.16 -2.27
CA GLU A 41 36.01 -4.96 -1.44
C GLU A 41 35.00 -5.06 -0.28
N THR A 42 33.88 -5.76 -0.46
CA THR A 42 32.76 -5.78 0.51
C THR A 42 32.38 -7.20 0.96
N GLY A 43 32.94 -8.25 0.35
CA GLY A 43 32.57 -9.64 0.66
C GLY A 43 31.16 -10.03 0.22
N SER A 44 30.47 -9.21 -0.59
CA SER A 44 29.06 -9.40 -0.94
C SER A 44 28.81 -9.20 -2.42
N PHE A 45 27.91 -10.03 -2.98
CA PHE A 45 27.43 -9.88 -4.36
C PHE A 45 26.36 -8.78 -4.49
N VAL A 46 25.75 -8.34 -3.38
CA VAL A 46 24.61 -7.40 -3.37
C VAL A 46 25.05 -5.99 -3.75
N VAL A 47 24.39 -5.38 -4.74
CA VAL A 47 24.63 -3.98 -5.11
C VAL A 47 24.15 -3.07 -3.98
N SER A 48 25.05 -2.25 -3.43
CA SER A 48 24.63 -1.15 -2.55
C SER A 48 23.97 -0.04 -3.38
N ASN A 49 22.68 0.15 -3.13
CA ASN A 49 21.90 1.30 -3.61
C ASN A 49 21.73 2.36 -2.52
N LYS A 50 22.51 2.31 -1.42
CA LYS A 50 22.49 3.33 -0.38
C LYS A 50 22.88 4.68 -1.01
N GLY A 51 21.97 5.66 -0.92
CA GLY A 51 22.14 6.98 -1.54
C GLY A 51 21.87 7.03 -3.05
N LYS A 52 21.45 5.91 -3.67
CA LYS A 52 21.03 5.89 -5.09
C LYS A 52 19.52 5.97 -5.17
N GLY A 53 19.02 7.03 -5.79
CA GLY A 53 17.61 7.30 -5.98
C GLY A 53 17.36 8.81 -6.04
N HIS A 54 16.26 9.22 -6.66
CA HIS A 54 15.85 10.62 -6.62
C HIS A 54 15.47 10.99 -5.18
N SER A 55 16.00 12.11 -4.68
CA SER A 55 15.59 12.65 -3.38
C SER A 55 14.08 12.89 -3.44
N ARG A 56 13.34 12.15 -2.62
CA ARG A 56 11.89 12.33 -2.55
C ARG A 56 11.65 13.69 -1.91
N ILE A 57 10.96 14.59 -2.62
CA ILE A 57 10.45 15.82 -2.02
C ILE A 57 9.54 15.38 -0.86
N MET A 58 10.02 15.59 0.36
CA MET A 58 9.24 15.35 1.57
C MET A 58 8.27 16.52 1.75
N PRO A 59 7.03 16.25 2.20
CA PRO A 59 6.12 17.34 2.55
C PRO A 59 6.74 18.13 3.71
N THR A 60 6.74 19.46 3.62
CA THR A 60 7.12 20.35 4.72
C THR A 60 6.23 20.10 5.94
N SER A 61 6.72 20.39 7.15
CA SER A 61 5.94 20.29 8.40
C SER A 61 4.55 20.94 8.25
N ASP A 62 4.50 22.15 7.70
CA ASP A 62 3.28 22.93 7.51
C ASP A 62 2.25 22.21 6.62
N THR A 63 2.74 21.49 5.59
CA THR A 63 1.86 20.72 4.71
C THR A 63 1.30 19.47 5.39
N LYS A 64 2.07 18.87 6.31
CA LYS A 64 1.60 17.75 7.12
C LYS A 64 0.53 18.20 8.10
N GLU A 65 0.80 19.29 8.82
CA GLU A 65 -0.12 19.85 9.80
C GLU A 65 -1.46 20.25 9.16
N TYR A 66 -1.43 20.93 8.01
CA TYR A 66 -2.66 21.27 7.28
C TYR A 66 -3.48 20.03 6.90
N VAL A 67 -2.81 18.98 6.38
CA VAL A 67 -3.49 17.73 6.02
C VAL A 67 -4.06 17.06 7.28
N TRP A 68 -3.31 17.04 8.37
CA TRP A 68 -3.73 16.45 9.63
C TRP A 68 -4.99 17.14 10.16
N ASP A 69 -4.97 18.47 10.31
CA ASP A 69 -6.11 19.24 10.79
C ASP A 69 -7.33 19.06 9.90
N ARG A 70 -7.13 19.10 8.58
CA ARG A 70 -8.25 19.01 7.63
C ARG A 70 -8.97 17.66 7.73
N PHE A 71 -8.23 16.56 7.82
CA PHE A 71 -8.81 15.23 7.93
C PHE A 71 -9.26 14.88 9.35
N GLY A 72 -8.67 15.50 10.38
CA GLY A 72 -9.14 15.39 11.76
C GLY A 72 -10.52 16.02 11.96
N LEU A 73 -10.80 17.13 11.29
CA LEU A 73 -12.11 17.80 11.33
C LEU A 73 -13.15 17.13 10.44
N VAL A 74 -12.77 16.80 9.19
CA VAL A 74 -13.69 16.23 8.20
C VAL A 74 -13.01 15.05 7.48
N PRO A 75 -13.11 13.82 8.02
CA PRO A 75 -12.48 12.62 7.45
C PRO A 75 -13.00 12.25 6.05
N SER A 76 -14.18 12.76 5.68
CA SER A 76 -14.82 12.51 4.38
C SER A 76 -14.41 13.46 3.27
N THR A 77 -13.41 14.30 3.52
CA THR A 77 -12.88 15.23 2.53
C THR A 77 -12.22 14.50 1.38
N ASN A 78 -12.42 14.99 0.14
CA ASN A 78 -11.68 14.49 -1.01
C ASN A 78 -10.21 14.92 -0.89
N THR A 79 -9.33 13.93 -0.86
CA THR A 79 -7.87 14.09 -0.83
C THR A 79 -7.36 14.93 -2.00
N GLN A 80 -8.00 14.91 -3.17
CA GLN A 80 -7.67 15.81 -4.30
C GLN A 80 -7.99 17.28 -4.01
N ALA A 81 -9.07 17.56 -3.28
CA ALA A 81 -9.44 18.92 -2.91
C ALA A 81 -8.38 19.51 -1.96
N VAL A 82 -7.99 18.74 -0.94
CA VAL A 82 -6.91 19.13 -0.01
C VAL A 82 -5.59 19.36 -0.76
N ALA A 83 -5.28 18.51 -1.74
CA ALA A 83 -4.07 18.65 -2.55
C ALA A 83 -4.07 19.94 -3.39
N ALA A 84 -5.24 20.34 -3.92
CA ALA A 84 -5.40 21.58 -4.64
C ALA A 84 -5.22 22.81 -3.72
N ASP A 85 -5.75 22.76 -2.50
CA ASP A 85 -5.62 23.85 -1.52
C ASP A 85 -4.16 24.17 -1.21
N ILE A 86 -3.34 23.13 -0.97
CA ILE A 86 -1.91 23.28 -0.62
C ILE A 86 -0.97 23.18 -1.83
N ARG A 87 -1.53 23.12 -3.05
CA ARG A 87 -0.79 23.06 -4.33
C ARG A 87 0.24 21.92 -4.40
N VAL A 88 -0.12 20.75 -3.91
CA VAL A 88 0.70 19.53 -4.00
C VAL A 88 0.03 18.47 -4.86
N CYS A 89 0.80 17.47 -5.25
CA CYS A 89 0.23 16.26 -5.83
C CYS A 89 -0.61 15.52 -4.77
N HIS A 90 -1.80 15.07 -5.16
CA HIS A 90 -2.68 14.23 -4.35
C HIS A 90 -2.00 13.00 -3.70
N THR A 91 -0.98 12.42 -4.34
CA THR A 91 -0.20 11.31 -3.74
C THR A 91 0.60 11.74 -2.51
N THR A 92 0.95 13.03 -2.41
CA THR A 92 1.61 13.62 -1.23
C THR A 92 0.65 13.63 -0.04
N VAL A 93 -0.61 14.01 -0.26
CA VAL A 93 -1.66 13.96 0.78
C VAL A 93 -1.86 12.51 1.25
N TRP A 94 -1.99 11.56 0.33
CA TRP A 94 -2.07 10.13 0.67
C TRP A 94 -0.88 9.62 1.47
N ARG A 95 0.33 10.09 1.17
CA ARG A 95 1.53 9.73 1.91
C ARG A 95 1.47 10.26 3.34
N VAL A 96 1.13 11.54 3.52
CA VAL A 96 0.96 12.13 4.86
C VAL A 96 -0.08 11.34 5.66
N LEU A 97 -1.24 11.06 5.07
CA LEU A 97 -2.29 10.28 5.73
C LEU A 97 -1.81 8.89 6.16
N ARG A 98 -1.01 8.21 5.34
CA ARG A 98 -0.43 6.91 5.70
C ARG A 98 0.61 7.01 6.82
N GLU A 99 1.42 8.08 6.82
CA GLU A 99 2.42 8.34 7.88
C GLU A 99 1.74 8.63 9.22
N GLU A 100 0.61 9.36 9.20
CA GLU A 100 -0.19 9.71 10.39
C GLU A 100 -1.28 8.67 10.73
N TYR A 101 -1.26 7.50 10.09
CA TYR A 101 -2.24 6.41 10.29
C TYR A 101 -3.72 6.82 10.11
N MET A 102 -3.98 7.84 9.29
CA MET A 102 -5.33 8.31 8.97
C MET A 102 -5.92 7.63 7.75
N GLN A 103 -7.18 7.23 7.84
CA GLN A 103 -7.94 6.64 6.75
C GLN A 103 -9.13 7.53 6.40
N PRO A 104 -9.06 8.33 5.31
CA PRO A 104 -10.22 9.04 4.80
C PRO A 104 -11.34 8.06 4.41
N PHE A 105 -12.59 8.44 4.69
CA PHE A 105 -13.75 7.62 4.34
C PHE A 105 -14.91 8.50 3.87
N HIS A 106 -15.59 8.08 2.79
CA HIS A 106 -16.79 8.74 2.35
C HIS A 106 -18.02 8.07 2.97
N VAL A 107 -18.82 8.86 3.70
CA VAL A 107 -20.10 8.39 4.21
C VAL A 107 -21.08 8.35 3.04
N GLN A 108 -21.46 7.16 2.60
CA GLN A 108 -22.51 6.97 1.60
C GLN A 108 -23.81 6.56 2.29
N MET A 109 -24.85 7.38 2.15
CA MET A 109 -26.19 7.01 2.58
C MET A 109 -26.81 6.09 1.53
N ALA A 110 -26.75 4.78 1.77
CA ALA A 110 -27.37 3.78 0.89
C ALA A 110 -28.91 3.74 1.00
N GLN A 111 -29.48 4.42 2.01
CA GLN A 111 -30.92 4.47 2.28
C GLN A 111 -31.35 5.94 2.43
N CYS A 112 -32.45 6.31 1.78
CA CYS A 112 -33.11 7.60 1.99
C CYS A 112 -33.89 7.55 3.32
N LEU A 113 -33.17 7.71 4.44
CA LEU A 113 -33.77 7.75 5.76
C LEU A 113 -34.53 9.06 5.95
N ASN A 114 -35.79 8.96 6.38
CA ASN A 114 -36.57 10.09 6.85
C ASN A 114 -36.17 10.47 8.28
N ALA A 115 -36.48 11.70 8.69
CA ALA A 115 -36.16 12.19 10.04
C ALA A 115 -36.73 11.30 11.16
N ASP A 116 -37.92 10.72 10.94
CA ASP A 116 -38.59 9.82 11.89
C ASP A 116 -38.00 8.40 11.92
N ASP A 117 -37.22 7.99 10.91
CA ASP A 117 -36.73 6.61 10.84
C ASP A 117 -35.73 6.30 11.95
N TYR A 118 -34.99 7.31 12.42
CA TYR A 118 -34.04 7.14 13.51
C TYR A 118 -34.74 6.69 14.80
N SER A 119 -35.80 7.37 15.21
CA SER A 119 -36.54 7.04 16.42
C SER A 119 -37.22 5.67 16.31
N ARG A 120 -37.88 5.38 15.18
CA ARG A 120 -38.51 4.08 14.94
C ARG A 120 -37.51 2.92 14.97
N ARG A 121 -36.33 3.10 14.37
CA ARG A 121 -35.25 2.08 14.40
C ARG A 121 -34.70 1.90 15.81
N LEU A 122 -34.50 2.99 16.55
CA LEU A 122 -34.02 2.93 17.92
C LEU A 122 -35.00 2.19 18.84
N ASP A 123 -36.29 2.49 18.71
CA ASP A 123 -37.35 1.83 19.48
C ASP A 123 -37.44 0.33 19.14
N PHE A 124 -37.35 -0.02 17.86
CA PHE A 124 -37.27 -1.42 17.43
C PHE A 124 -36.06 -2.15 18.02
N VAL A 125 -34.86 -1.54 17.98
CA VAL A 125 -33.64 -2.14 18.56
C VAL A 125 -33.79 -2.32 20.08
N ARG A 126 -34.31 -1.32 20.78
CA ARG A 126 -34.57 -1.40 22.23
C ARG A 126 -35.55 -2.52 22.56
N TRP A 127 -36.64 -2.63 21.80
CA TRP A 127 -37.60 -3.71 21.94
C TRP A 127 -36.98 -5.09 21.67
N MET A 128 -36.18 -5.24 20.62
CA MET A 128 -35.45 -6.49 20.32
C MET A 128 -34.51 -6.90 21.46
N ILE A 129 -33.81 -5.94 22.06
CA ILE A 129 -32.94 -6.18 23.23
C ILE A 129 -33.78 -6.67 24.42
N GLN A 130 -34.92 -6.04 24.71
CA GLN A 130 -35.83 -6.47 25.77
C GLN A 130 -36.36 -7.89 25.54
N MET A 131 -36.80 -8.20 24.31
CA MET A 131 -37.25 -9.56 23.96
C MET A 131 -36.14 -10.60 24.16
N LYS A 132 -34.89 -10.25 23.85
CA LYS A 132 -33.72 -11.10 24.11
C LYS A 132 -33.47 -11.34 25.60
N THR A 133 -33.76 -10.37 26.48
CA THR A 133 -33.63 -10.56 27.93
C THR A 133 -34.67 -11.52 28.49
N ILE A 134 -35.87 -11.54 27.91
CA ILE A 134 -36.96 -12.45 28.30
C ILE A 134 -36.72 -13.85 27.73
N ASN A 135 -36.26 -13.93 26.47
CA ASN A 135 -35.92 -15.17 25.78
C ASN A 135 -34.65 -14.97 24.94
N GLN A 136 -33.54 -15.57 25.38
CA GLN A 136 -32.26 -15.46 24.65
C GLN A 136 -32.33 -15.96 23.20
N GLN A 137 -33.21 -16.93 22.90
CA GLN A 137 -33.40 -17.51 21.57
C GLN A 137 -34.49 -16.83 20.74
N PHE A 138 -35.01 -15.69 21.18
CA PHE A 138 -36.10 -14.97 20.49
C PHE A 138 -35.82 -14.67 19.00
N HIS A 139 -34.55 -14.52 18.62
CA HIS A 139 -34.14 -14.24 17.25
C HIS A 139 -34.21 -15.47 16.32
N ALA A 140 -34.18 -16.69 16.86
CA ALA A 140 -34.12 -17.92 16.07
C ALA A 140 -35.31 -18.12 15.11
N PRO A 141 -36.56 -17.82 15.48
CA PRO A 141 -37.70 -17.92 14.55
C PRO A 141 -37.90 -16.68 13.66
N VAL A 142 -37.12 -15.61 13.81
CA VAL A 142 -37.33 -14.37 13.04
C VAL A 142 -36.76 -14.53 11.63
N ILE A 143 -37.62 -14.49 10.61
CA ILE A 143 -37.23 -14.57 9.20
C ILE A 143 -37.41 -13.19 8.57
N PHE A 144 -36.34 -12.67 7.97
CA PHE A 144 -36.40 -11.44 7.17
C PHE A 144 -36.55 -11.79 5.69
N THR A 145 -37.56 -11.23 5.05
CA THR A 145 -37.76 -11.32 3.60
C THR A 145 -37.56 -9.94 2.98
N TYR A 146 -36.97 -9.90 1.78
CA TYR A 146 -36.86 -8.69 0.99
C TYR A 146 -37.18 -9.03 -0.46
N GLU A 147 -37.93 -8.14 -1.12
CA GLU A 147 -38.20 -8.26 -2.55
C GLU A 147 -37.19 -7.41 -3.32
N VAL A 148 -36.61 -7.96 -4.39
CA VAL A 148 -35.73 -7.22 -5.31
C VAL A 148 -36.32 -7.32 -6.70
N SER A 149 -36.46 -6.18 -7.37
CA SER A 149 -36.78 -6.13 -8.78
C SER A 149 -35.49 -6.20 -9.59
N PHE A 150 -35.35 -7.23 -10.42
CA PHE A 150 -34.29 -7.30 -11.42
C PHE A 150 -34.79 -6.67 -12.72
N THR A 151 -34.10 -5.64 -13.20
CA THR A 151 -34.36 -5.06 -14.52
C THR A 151 -33.46 -5.78 -15.53
N ILE A 152 -34.05 -6.24 -16.63
CA ILE A 152 -33.35 -6.86 -17.78
C ILE A 152 -32.87 -5.76 -18.72
#